data_AF-S4PWJ9-F1
#
_entry.id   AF-S4PWJ9-F1
#
_cell.length_a   1.000
_cell.length_b   1.000
_cell.length_c   1.000
_cell.angle_alpha   90.00
_cell.angle_beta   90.00
_cell.angle_gamma   90.00
#
_symmetry.space_group_name_H-M   'P 1'
#
loop_
_entity.id
_entity.type
_entity.pdbx_description
1 polymer ?
#
loop_
_entity_poly.entity_id
_entity_poly.type
_entity_poly.pdbx_seq_one_letter_code
_entity_poly.pdbx_strand_id
1 'polypeptide(L)'
;MYLLDIGGGFPGNSGTSIVEVSQVINAALELHFPSRSVRVIAEPGRYFAAAAYTLAAMVHATRQLPAKDGESAEEAHTMYFINDGVYGSFNCVLYDHQQVHATPLEETSERAQQCSIWGPSCDGLDCVLPTYSLPPQRTGNWLVFKDMGAYTIPVASPFNGFPTPKVRAVVDKHLWTMLKELWPLTEANFVFGRVTSPQSPPPSPDCDSPSPSSPPLSHASPPQAHHAVFVECALK
;
A
#
# COMPACT_ATOMS: atom_id res chain seq x y z
N MET A 1 -7.90 13.05 28.20
CA MET A 1 -7.32 12.37 27.02
C MET A 1 -7.94 13.01 25.78
N TYR A 2 -7.16 13.55 24.85
CA TYR A 2 -7.66 14.40 23.74
C TYR A 2 -7.31 13.88 22.33
N LEU A 3 -6.60 12.75 22.24
CA LEU A 3 -6.10 12.18 20.99
C LEU A 3 -6.54 10.72 20.90
N LEU A 4 -7.06 10.34 19.73
CA LEU A 4 -7.39 8.98 19.36
C LEU A 4 -6.59 8.61 18.09
N ASP A 5 -5.82 7.54 18.18
CA ASP A 5 -5.11 6.97 17.04
C ASP A 5 -5.82 5.68 16.61
N ILE A 6 -6.29 5.64 15.36
CA ILE A 6 -7.00 4.48 14.80
C ILE A 6 -6.06 3.52 14.05
N GLY A 7 -4.75 3.81 14.02
CA GLY A 7 -3.74 2.99 13.37
C GLY A 7 -3.88 2.94 11.84
N GLY A 8 -3.42 1.84 11.25
CA GLY A 8 -3.40 1.61 9.80
C GLY A 8 -4.20 0.37 9.37
N GLY A 9 -3.68 -0.34 8.37
CA GLY A 9 -4.30 -1.58 7.86
C GLY A 9 -5.33 -1.38 6.75
N PHE A 10 -5.55 -0.13 6.32
CA PHE A 10 -6.44 0.16 5.19
C PHE A 10 -5.93 -0.46 3.89
N PRO A 11 -6.83 -0.97 3.02
CA PRO A 11 -6.43 -1.61 1.78
C PRO A 11 -5.85 -0.59 0.79
N GLY A 12 -4.84 -0.97 0.01
CA GLY A 12 -4.16 -0.06 -0.94
C GLY A 12 -3.88 -0.64 -2.33
N ASN A 13 -4.29 -1.89 -2.58
CA ASN A 13 -4.08 -2.54 -3.87
C ASN A 13 -5.08 -2.04 -4.90
N SER A 14 -4.72 -2.12 -6.18
CA SER A 14 -5.63 -1.85 -7.28
C SER A 14 -6.91 -2.69 -7.16
N GLY A 15 -8.07 -2.07 -7.35
CA GLY A 15 -9.36 -2.74 -7.25
C GLY A 15 -9.91 -2.90 -5.82
N THR A 16 -9.17 -2.47 -4.79
CA THR A 16 -9.68 -2.40 -3.41
C THR A 16 -10.28 -1.02 -3.11
N SER A 17 -11.09 -0.93 -2.06
CA SER A 17 -11.76 0.31 -1.65
C SER A 17 -11.74 0.49 -0.15
N ILE A 18 -11.46 1.72 0.31
CA ILE A 18 -11.55 2.10 1.73
C ILE A 18 -12.98 2.43 2.18
N VAL A 19 -13.93 2.55 1.24
CA VAL A 19 -15.27 3.10 1.51
C VAL A 19 -15.97 2.35 2.65
N GLU A 20 -16.06 1.02 2.57
CA GLU A 20 -16.73 0.21 3.59
C GLU A 20 -16.06 0.37 4.97
N VAL A 21 -14.73 0.31 5.03
CA VAL A 21 -13.95 0.49 6.26
C VAL A 21 -14.20 1.88 6.85
N SER A 22 -14.15 2.93 6.01
CA SER A 22 -14.39 4.31 6.46
C SER A 22 -15.81 4.52 6.98
N GLN A 23 -16.82 3.88 6.41
CA GLN A 23 -18.20 3.99 6.87
C GLN A 23 -18.37 3.40 8.27
N VAL A 24 -17.80 2.22 8.51
CA VAL A 24 -17.82 1.56 9.82
C VAL A 24 -17.08 2.40 10.87
N ILE A 25 -15.89 2.92 10.53
CA ILE A 25 -15.10 3.78 11.41
C ILE A 25 -15.87 5.05 11.75
N ASN A 26 -16.45 5.72 10.75
CA ASN A 26 -17.20 6.96 10.96
C ASN A 26 -18.42 6.74 11.88
N ALA A 27 -19.18 5.66 11.66
CA ALA A 27 -20.30 5.31 12.53
C ALA A 27 -19.85 5.02 13.98
N ALA A 28 -18.72 4.34 14.17
CA ALA A 28 -18.15 4.10 15.49
C ALA A 28 -17.67 5.40 16.16
N LEU A 29 -17.03 6.30 15.41
CA LEU A 29 -16.61 7.60 15.92
C LEU A 29 -17.81 8.46 16.34
N GLU A 30 -18.90 8.45 15.58
CA GLU A 30 -20.14 9.14 15.94
C GLU A 30 -20.78 8.57 17.21
N LEU A 31 -20.77 7.24 17.36
CA LEU A 31 -21.34 6.58 18.53
C LEU A 31 -20.52 6.82 19.80
N HIS A 32 -19.19 6.72 19.72
CA HIS A 32 -18.31 6.71 20.89
C HIS A 32 -17.71 8.09 21.22
N PHE A 33 -17.59 8.98 20.23
CA PHE A 33 -17.04 10.32 20.38
C PHE A 33 -17.96 11.41 19.79
N PRO A 34 -19.27 11.44 20.16
CA PRO A 34 -20.27 12.30 19.53
C PRO A 34 -19.98 13.80 19.67
N SER A 35 -19.33 14.21 20.75
CA SER A 35 -18.95 15.61 20.99
C SER A 35 -17.71 16.06 20.22
N ARG A 36 -17.07 15.16 19.45
CA ARG A 36 -15.79 15.40 18.76
C ARG A 36 -14.72 16.00 19.68
N SER A 37 -14.75 15.60 20.96
CA SER A 37 -13.82 16.08 21.99
C SER A 37 -12.40 15.51 21.84
N VAL A 38 -12.20 14.60 20.89
CA VAL A 38 -10.90 14.02 20.57
C VAL A 38 -10.47 14.41 19.17
N ARG A 39 -9.18 14.69 19.01
CA ARG A 39 -8.49 14.72 17.72
C ARG A 39 -8.26 13.28 17.27
N VAL A 40 -8.73 12.94 16.08
CA VAL A 40 -8.55 11.59 15.50
C VAL A 40 -7.41 11.64 14.49
N ILE A 41 -6.45 10.72 14.60
CA ILE A 41 -5.36 10.51 13.65
C ILE A 41 -5.35 9.05 13.17
N ALA A 42 -4.68 8.78 12.05
CA ALA A 42 -4.42 7.43 11.57
C ALA A 42 -2.98 7.28 11.06
N GLU A 43 -2.55 6.03 10.93
CA GLU A 43 -1.22 5.61 10.46
C GLU A 43 -1.31 4.78 9.15
N PRO A 44 -1.88 5.32 8.05
CA PRO A 44 -2.02 4.61 6.79
C PRO A 44 -0.65 4.37 6.11
N GLY A 45 -0.27 3.10 6.00
CA GLY A 45 0.90 2.65 5.22
C GLY A 45 0.53 2.24 3.80
N ARG A 46 0.19 0.96 3.60
CA ARG A 46 -0.06 0.40 2.26
C ARG A 46 -1.11 1.14 1.44
N TYR A 47 -2.07 1.76 2.10
CA TYR A 47 -3.12 2.59 1.48
C TYR A 47 -2.56 3.57 0.46
N PHE A 48 -1.45 4.24 0.78
CA PHE A 48 -0.83 5.21 -0.13
C PHE A 48 0.14 4.57 -1.13
N ALA A 49 0.83 3.52 -0.72
CA ALA A 49 2.01 3.05 -1.43
C ALA A 49 1.73 1.89 -2.39
N ALA A 50 0.84 0.94 -2.03
CA ALA A 50 0.75 -0.36 -2.69
C ALA A 50 0.54 -0.25 -4.21
N ALA A 51 -0.56 0.36 -4.66
CA ALA A 51 -0.87 0.52 -6.08
C ALA A 51 0.01 1.53 -6.84
N ALA A 52 0.78 2.37 -6.14
CA ALA A 52 1.61 3.40 -6.77
C ALA A 52 2.85 2.84 -7.49
N TYR A 53 3.23 1.59 -7.20
CA TYR A 53 4.42 0.96 -7.76
C TYR A 53 4.04 -0.27 -8.60
N THR A 54 4.69 -0.35 -9.76
CA THR A 54 4.69 -1.52 -10.63
C THR A 54 6.13 -1.96 -10.82
N LEU A 55 6.40 -3.23 -10.54
CA LEU A 55 7.72 -3.83 -10.73
C LEU A 55 7.77 -4.52 -12.10
N ALA A 56 8.87 -4.33 -12.83
CA ALA A 56 9.17 -5.09 -14.03
C ALA A 56 10.46 -5.89 -13.79
N ALA A 57 10.39 -7.21 -13.95
CA ALA A 57 11.51 -8.12 -13.79
C ALA A 57 11.76 -8.88 -15.11
N MET A 58 13.03 -8.98 -15.51
CA MET A 58 13.43 -9.65 -16.74
C MET A 58 13.67 -11.13 -16.47
N VAL A 59 13.13 -12.00 -17.31
CA VAL A 59 13.49 -13.42 -17.37
C VAL A 59 14.92 -13.51 -17.90
N HIS A 60 15.87 -13.92 -17.07
CA HIS A 60 17.29 -14.04 -17.47
C HIS A 60 17.70 -15.49 -17.77
N ALA A 61 16.96 -16.47 -17.26
CA ALA A 61 17.19 -17.88 -17.57
C ALA A 61 15.88 -18.68 -17.56
N THR A 62 15.88 -19.79 -18.30
CA THR A 62 14.75 -20.71 -18.40
C THR A 62 15.25 -22.14 -18.25
N ARG A 63 14.53 -22.98 -17.51
CA ARG A 63 14.82 -24.40 -17.42
C ARG A 63 13.55 -25.20 -17.68
N GLN A 64 13.59 -26.06 -18.69
CA GLN A 64 12.50 -26.99 -18.96
C GLN A 64 12.76 -28.30 -18.23
N LEU A 65 11.76 -28.80 -17.52
CA LEU A 65 11.75 -30.12 -16.93
C LEU A 65 10.83 -30.99 -17.78
N PRO A 66 11.35 -32.07 -18.40
CA PRO A 66 10.50 -32.99 -19.14
C PRO A 66 9.47 -33.63 -18.21
N ALA A 67 8.30 -33.97 -18.75
CA ALA A 67 7.32 -34.80 -18.05
C ALA A 67 7.98 -36.11 -17.60
N LYS A 68 7.61 -36.62 -16.42
CA LYS A 68 8.20 -37.88 -15.93
C LYS A 68 7.69 -39.06 -16.77
N ASP A 69 8.41 -40.17 -16.73
CA ASP A 69 7.99 -41.40 -17.42
C ASP A 69 6.59 -41.84 -16.94
N GLY A 70 5.63 -41.85 -17.86
CA GLY A 70 4.22 -42.19 -17.59
C GLY A 70 3.28 -40.99 -17.48
N GLU A 71 3.81 -39.76 -17.49
CA GLU A 71 3.05 -38.51 -17.53
C GLU A 71 2.86 -38.04 -18.99
N SER A 72 1.79 -37.27 -19.23
CA SER A 72 1.53 -36.71 -20.56
C SER A 72 2.56 -35.63 -20.93
N ALA A 73 2.80 -35.39 -22.22
CA ALA A 73 3.66 -34.27 -22.65
C ALA A 73 3.14 -32.89 -22.20
N GLU A 74 1.87 -32.79 -21.78
CA GLU A 74 1.25 -31.59 -21.20
C GLU A 74 1.70 -31.33 -19.74
N GLU A 75 2.36 -32.28 -19.08
CA GLU A 75 2.91 -32.16 -17.72
C GLU A 75 4.37 -31.65 -17.70
N ALA A 76 4.91 -31.25 -18.86
CA ALA A 76 6.20 -30.57 -18.93
C ALA A 76 6.14 -29.26 -18.11
N HIS A 77 7.07 -29.11 -17.17
CA HIS A 77 7.11 -27.96 -16.26
C HIS A 77 8.25 -27.02 -16.62
N THR A 78 7.95 -25.73 -16.79
CA THR A 78 8.98 -24.73 -17.10
C THR A 78 9.27 -23.86 -15.87
N MET A 79 10.55 -23.69 -15.58
CA MET A 79 11.03 -22.75 -14.56
C MET A 79 11.56 -21.49 -15.25
N TYR A 80 11.06 -20.32 -14.85
CA TYR A 80 11.55 -19.01 -15.26
C TYR A 80 12.30 -18.36 -14.12
N PHE A 81 13.54 -17.92 -14.38
CA PHE A 81 14.37 -17.21 -13.40
C PHE A 81 14.39 -15.73 -13.78
N ILE A 82 13.90 -14.89 -12.86
CA ILE A 82 13.83 -13.45 -13.01
C ILE A 82 14.93 -12.76 -12.20
N ASN A 83 15.28 -11.54 -12.59
CA ASN A 83 16.38 -10.79 -11.99
C ASN A 83 16.04 -10.06 -10.67
N ASP A 84 14.97 -10.48 -9.99
CA ASP A 84 14.57 -10.01 -8.66
C ASP A 84 13.84 -11.16 -7.94
N GLY A 85 13.94 -11.24 -6.61
CA GLY A 85 13.56 -12.43 -5.86
C GLY A 85 13.05 -12.13 -4.45
N VAL A 86 12.89 -13.17 -3.64
CA VAL A 86 12.34 -13.07 -2.27
C VAL A 86 13.27 -12.35 -1.30
N TYR A 87 14.55 -12.23 -1.61
CA TYR A 87 15.50 -11.39 -0.87
C TYR A 87 15.49 -9.93 -1.31
N GLY A 88 14.92 -9.65 -2.49
CA GLY A 88 14.75 -8.34 -3.08
C GLY A 88 13.33 -7.82 -2.90
N SER A 89 12.64 -7.48 -3.99
CA SER A 89 11.29 -6.88 -3.91
C SER A 89 10.21 -7.88 -3.49
N PHE A 90 10.40 -9.18 -3.71
CA PHE A 90 9.40 -10.21 -3.41
C PHE A 90 9.46 -10.76 -1.98
N ASN A 91 10.22 -10.11 -1.10
CA ASN A 91 10.21 -10.44 0.32
C ASN A 91 8.78 -10.32 0.93
N CYS A 92 7.91 -9.50 0.31
CA CYS A 92 6.50 -9.37 0.68
C CYS A 92 5.73 -10.70 0.59
N VAL A 93 6.16 -11.65 -0.26
CA VAL A 93 5.56 -12.98 -0.33
C VAL A 93 5.81 -13.76 0.97
N LEU A 94 6.98 -13.58 1.57
CA LEU A 94 7.38 -14.27 2.81
C LEU A 94 6.89 -13.55 4.06
N TYR A 95 7.10 -12.22 4.15
CA TYR A 95 6.88 -11.45 5.36
C TYR A 95 5.50 -10.77 5.44
N ASP A 96 4.94 -10.36 4.30
CA ASP A 96 3.63 -9.67 4.23
C ASP A 96 2.52 -10.61 3.72
N HIS A 97 2.86 -11.87 3.39
CA HIS A 97 1.97 -12.87 2.80
C HIS A 97 1.24 -12.35 1.54
N GLN A 98 1.87 -11.43 0.81
CA GLN A 98 1.28 -10.82 -0.37
C GLN A 98 1.16 -11.85 -1.50
N GLN A 99 -0.02 -11.90 -2.12
CA GLN A 99 -0.24 -12.65 -3.35
C GLN A 99 0.17 -11.77 -4.53
N VAL A 100 1.17 -12.20 -5.29
CA VAL A 100 1.68 -11.47 -6.47
C VAL A 100 1.22 -12.14 -7.76
N HIS A 101 1.08 -11.33 -8.81
CA HIS A 101 0.66 -11.81 -10.12
C HIS A 101 1.62 -11.32 -11.20
N ALA A 102 2.13 -12.26 -11.99
CA ALA A 102 3.01 -11.97 -13.10
C ALA A 102 2.18 -11.79 -14.38
N THR A 103 2.43 -10.71 -15.12
CA THR A 103 1.84 -10.47 -16.44
C THR A 103 2.96 -10.22 -17.45
N PRO A 104 3.00 -10.90 -18.61
CA PRO A 104 3.97 -10.56 -19.64
C PRO A 104 3.80 -9.10 -20.07
N LEU A 105 4.92 -8.38 -20.25
CA LEU A 105 4.89 -7.00 -20.75
C LEU A 105 4.37 -6.94 -22.19
N GLU A 106 4.77 -7.92 -23.00
CA GLU A 106 4.33 -8.08 -24.37
C GLU A 106 3.16 -9.06 -24.41
N GLU A 107 2.03 -8.64 -24.97
CA GLU A 107 0.88 -9.51 -25.15
C GLU A 107 1.18 -10.60 -26.17
N THR A 108 0.73 -11.82 -25.88
CA THR A 108 0.83 -12.96 -26.79
C THR A 108 -0.47 -13.74 -26.78
N SER A 109 -0.82 -14.31 -27.93
CA SER A 109 -1.96 -15.22 -28.08
C SER A 109 -1.60 -16.68 -27.82
N GLU A 110 -0.35 -16.96 -27.42
CA GLU A 110 0.09 -18.31 -27.07
C GLU A 110 -0.64 -18.83 -25.83
N ARG A 111 -0.95 -20.13 -25.85
CA ARG A 111 -1.65 -20.79 -24.73
C ARG A 111 -0.76 -20.80 -23.49
N ALA A 112 -1.33 -20.43 -22.35
CA ALA A 112 -0.64 -20.49 -21.07
C ALA A 112 -0.28 -21.94 -20.69
N GLN A 113 0.92 -22.13 -20.13
CA GLN A 113 1.48 -23.40 -19.71
C GLN A 113 1.82 -23.36 -18.22
N GLN A 114 1.86 -24.51 -17.56
CA GLN A 114 2.26 -24.61 -16.16
C GLN A 114 3.73 -24.23 -16.00
N CYS A 115 4.02 -23.38 -15.03
CA CYS A 115 5.37 -22.91 -14.77
C CYS A 115 5.58 -22.53 -13.30
N SER A 116 6.85 -22.27 -12.95
CA SER A 116 7.22 -21.60 -11.71
C SER A 116 8.19 -20.45 -11.95
N ILE A 117 8.14 -19.43 -11.09
CA ILE A 117 8.96 -18.21 -11.18
C ILE A 117 9.88 -18.13 -9.97
N TRP A 118 11.17 -17.94 -10.24
CA TRP A 118 12.26 -17.98 -9.26
C TRP A 118 13.05 -16.69 -9.31
N GLY A 119 13.60 -16.30 -8.17
CA GLY A 119 14.55 -15.20 -8.09
C GLY A 119 15.96 -15.61 -8.55
N PRO A 120 16.90 -14.66 -8.53
CA PRO A 120 18.23 -14.83 -9.11
C PRO A 120 19.25 -15.45 -8.15
N SER A 121 18.91 -15.63 -6.87
CA SER A 121 19.87 -16.10 -5.87
C SER A 121 20.20 -17.59 -6.03
N CYS A 122 21.25 -18.03 -5.33
CA CYS A 122 21.63 -19.44 -5.28
C CYS A 122 20.82 -20.23 -4.24
N ASP A 123 19.86 -19.61 -3.56
CA ASP A 123 19.03 -20.27 -2.55
C ASP A 123 17.82 -20.95 -3.21
N GLY A 124 17.60 -22.23 -2.91
CA GLY A 124 16.44 -22.98 -3.38
C GLY A 124 15.10 -22.51 -2.78
N LEU A 125 15.13 -21.61 -1.79
CA LEU A 125 13.94 -20.94 -1.24
C LEU A 125 13.59 -19.65 -1.98
N ASP A 126 14.42 -19.20 -2.93
CA ASP A 126 14.16 -18.02 -3.76
C ASP A 126 13.14 -18.31 -4.87
N CYS A 127 11.96 -18.72 -4.45
CA CYS A 127 10.82 -19.08 -5.30
C CYS A 127 9.71 -18.04 -5.08
N VAL A 128 9.42 -17.27 -6.12
CA VAL A 128 8.44 -16.18 -6.09
C VAL A 128 7.03 -16.73 -6.32
N LEU A 129 6.88 -17.60 -7.33
CA LEU A 129 5.60 -18.25 -7.67
C LEU A 129 5.85 -19.75 -7.94
N PRO A 130 5.58 -20.66 -7.00
CA PRO A 130 5.89 -22.08 -7.13
C PRO A 130 4.97 -22.82 -8.12
N THR A 131 3.73 -22.36 -8.30
CA THR A 131 2.79 -22.89 -9.28
C THR A 131 2.06 -21.73 -9.92
N TYR A 132 2.23 -21.56 -11.22
CA TYR A 132 1.62 -20.47 -11.98
C TYR A 132 1.36 -20.89 -13.42
N SER A 133 0.63 -20.06 -14.16
CA SER A 133 0.41 -20.28 -15.58
C SER A 133 0.70 -19.02 -16.38
N LEU A 134 1.62 -19.14 -17.34
CA LEU A 134 2.00 -18.08 -18.25
C LEU A 134 2.11 -18.62 -19.67
N PRO A 135 1.83 -17.81 -20.69
CA PRO A 135 2.31 -18.10 -22.05
C PRO A 135 3.84 -18.34 -22.03
N PRO A 136 4.38 -19.15 -22.95
CA PRO A 136 5.82 -19.39 -23.02
C PRO A 136 6.65 -18.10 -23.01
N GLN A 137 7.66 -18.04 -22.15
CA GLN A 137 8.58 -16.91 -22.04
C GLN A 137 9.99 -17.29 -22.48
N ARG A 138 10.76 -16.31 -22.94
CA ARG A 138 12.16 -16.45 -23.35
C ARG A 138 13.05 -15.52 -22.51
N THR A 139 14.33 -15.85 -22.47
CA THR A 139 15.34 -14.94 -21.91
C THR A 139 15.25 -13.57 -22.59
N GLY A 140 15.20 -12.50 -21.79
CA GLY A 140 15.02 -11.13 -22.24
C GLY A 140 13.57 -10.62 -22.20
N ASN A 141 12.58 -11.51 -22.08
CA ASN A 141 11.20 -11.07 -21.85
C ASN A 141 11.04 -10.47 -20.45
N TRP A 142 10.10 -9.55 -20.32
CA TRP A 142 9.79 -8.85 -19.08
C TRP A 142 8.45 -9.30 -18.52
N LEU A 143 8.43 -9.55 -17.21
CA LEU A 143 7.24 -9.82 -16.43
C LEU A 143 6.94 -8.61 -15.55
N VAL A 144 5.69 -8.21 -15.53
CA VAL A 144 5.15 -7.05 -14.82
C VAL A 144 4.33 -7.53 -13.63
N PHE A 145 4.60 -6.92 -12.48
CA PHE A 145 3.94 -7.17 -11.19
C PHE A 145 3.37 -5.85 -10.67
N LYS A 146 2.05 -5.74 -10.63
CA LYS A 146 1.33 -4.56 -10.10
C LYS A 146 1.25 -4.63 -8.57
N ASP A 147 0.88 -3.50 -7.96
CA ASP A 147 0.66 -3.36 -6.51
C ASP A 147 1.90 -3.71 -5.66
N MET A 148 3.10 -3.36 -6.17
CA MET A 148 4.39 -3.74 -5.57
C MET A 148 5.00 -2.63 -4.69
N GLY A 149 4.19 -1.73 -4.13
CA GLY A 149 4.71 -0.55 -3.41
C GLY A 149 4.76 -0.67 -1.88
N ALA A 150 4.04 -1.61 -1.29
CA ALA A 150 3.97 -1.76 0.16
C ALA A 150 4.78 -2.98 0.62
N TYR A 151 5.65 -2.79 1.61
CA TYR A 151 6.46 -3.86 2.23
C TYR A 151 7.32 -4.66 1.23
N THR A 152 7.82 -3.98 0.19
CA THR A 152 8.71 -4.54 -0.84
C THR A 152 10.13 -4.00 -0.68
N ILE A 153 10.52 -2.96 -1.43
CA ILE A 153 11.85 -2.34 -1.43
C ILE A 153 12.34 -1.91 -0.03
N PRO A 154 11.49 -1.38 0.90
CA PRO A 154 11.98 -0.90 2.20
C PRO A 154 12.69 -1.96 3.05
N VAL A 155 12.45 -3.24 2.80
CA VAL A 155 13.04 -4.38 3.51
C VAL A 155 13.84 -5.30 2.58
N ALA A 156 14.11 -4.87 1.35
CA ALA A 156 14.93 -5.60 0.39
C ALA A 156 16.42 -5.58 0.79
N SER A 157 17.13 -6.66 0.48
CA SER A 157 18.55 -6.81 0.79
C SER A 157 19.36 -7.11 -0.48
N PRO A 158 20.64 -6.70 -0.56
CA PRO A 158 21.52 -7.06 -1.67
C PRO A 158 22.14 -8.45 -1.49
N PHE A 159 21.34 -9.43 -1.05
CA PHE A 159 21.79 -10.81 -0.87
C PHE A 159 22.33 -11.38 -2.19
N ASN A 160 23.36 -12.23 -2.13
CA ASN A 160 24.14 -12.71 -3.28
C ASN A 160 24.72 -11.60 -4.20
N GLY A 161 24.75 -10.34 -3.75
CA GLY A 161 25.29 -9.22 -4.51
C GLY A 161 24.36 -8.67 -5.58
N PHE A 162 23.09 -9.10 -5.63
CA PHE A 162 22.10 -8.55 -6.55
C PHE A 162 21.62 -7.17 -6.06
N PRO A 163 21.62 -6.13 -6.90
CA PRO A 163 21.18 -4.81 -6.49
C PRO A 163 19.65 -4.75 -6.35
N THR A 164 19.17 -3.84 -5.50
CA THR A 164 17.74 -3.52 -5.46
C THR A 164 17.30 -2.78 -6.74
N PRO A 165 16.06 -2.97 -7.21
CA PRO A 165 15.59 -2.30 -8.42
C PRO A 165 15.61 -0.78 -8.32
N LYS A 166 15.97 -0.12 -9.43
CA LYS A 166 15.93 1.34 -9.51
C LYS A 166 14.49 1.83 -9.66
N VAL A 167 14.05 2.63 -8.70
CA VAL A 167 12.74 3.32 -8.76
C VAL A 167 12.80 4.48 -9.76
N ARG A 168 11.81 4.55 -10.65
CA ARG A 168 11.60 5.68 -11.57
C ARG A 168 10.23 6.28 -11.29
N ALA A 169 10.22 7.43 -10.62
CA ALA A 169 8.99 8.17 -10.36
C ALA A 169 8.45 8.76 -11.67
N VAL A 170 7.18 8.52 -11.94
CA VAL A 170 6.42 9.11 -13.04
C VAL A 170 5.15 9.73 -12.47
N VAL A 171 4.69 10.81 -13.08
CA VAL A 171 3.48 11.50 -12.65
C VAL A 171 2.77 12.03 -13.89
N ASP A 172 1.46 11.87 -13.94
CA ASP A 172 0.65 12.47 -14.98
C ASP A 172 0.73 14.01 -14.92
N LYS A 173 0.65 14.68 -16.07
CA LYS A 173 0.80 16.15 -16.14
C LYS A 173 -0.31 16.89 -15.38
N HIS A 174 -1.55 16.40 -15.44
CA HIS A 174 -2.66 17.00 -14.72
C HIS A 174 -2.49 16.82 -13.21
N LEU A 175 -2.14 15.60 -12.78
CA LEU A 175 -1.82 15.34 -11.36
C LEU A 175 -0.64 16.19 -10.86
N TRP A 176 0.43 16.32 -11.65
CA TRP A 176 1.56 17.19 -11.33
C TRP A 176 1.13 18.65 -11.12
N THR A 177 0.27 19.17 -12.00
CA THR A 177 -0.23 20.54 -11.91
C THR A 177 -1.03 20.73 -10.62
N MET A 178 -1.94 19.81 -10.33
CA MET A 178 -2.73 19.80 -9.10
C MET A 178 -1.84 19.74 -7.85
N LEU A 179 -0.87 18.82 -7.81
CA LEU A 179 0.04 18.67 -6.67
C LEU A 179 0.90 19.91 -6.43
N LYS A 180 1.39 20.54 -7.50
CA LYS A 180 2.17 21.78 -7.41
C LYS A 180 1.35 22.92 -6.80
N GLU A 181 0.05 22.97 -7.07
CA GLU A 181 -0.86 24.02 -6.57
C GLU A 181 -1.40 23.71 -5.16
N LEU A 182 -1.56 22.44 -4.82
CA LEU A 182 -2.01 21.98 -3.49
C LEU A 182 -0.95 22.14 -2.41
N TRP A 183 0.33 22.25 -2.79
CA TRP A 183 1.45 22.14 -1.86
C TRP A 183 2.48 23.27 -1.95
N PRO A 184 2.09 24.56 -1.90
CA PRO A 184 3.04 25.59 -1.49
C PRO A 184 3.28 25.40 0.01
N LEU A 185 4.15 24.46 0.38
CA LEU A 185 4.68 24.41 1.74
C LEU A 185 5.38 25.73 2.00
N THR A 186 4.78 26.50 2.89
CA THR A 186 5.39 27.69 3.46
C THR A 186 5.91 27.34 4.85
N GLU A 187 6.78 28.19 5.41
CA GLU A 187 7.25 28.03 6.80
C GLU A 187 6.09 27.92 7.80
N ALA A 188 4.94 28.51 7.51
CA ALA A 188 3.73 28.42 8.34
C ALA A 188 3.12 27.01 8.42
N ASN A 189 3.46 26.13 7.48
CA ASN A 189 3.03 24.73 7.49
C ASN A 189 3.93 23.83 8.37
N PHE A 190 5.03 24.38 8.90
CA PHE A 190 5.95 23.65 9.77
C PHE A 190 5.95 24.25 11.17
N VAL A 191 5.78 23.41 12.19
CA VAL A 191 5.93 23.82 13.59
C VAL A 191 7.25 23.26 14.11
N PHE A 192 8.12 24.13 14.60
CA PHE A 192 9.32 23.70 15.34
C PHE A 192 8.90 23.11 16.69
N GLY A 193 8.70 21.79 16.73
CA GLY A 193 8.51 21.05 17.97
C GLY A 193 9.86 20.73 18.62
N ARG A 194 10.13 21.23 19.82
CA ARG A 194 11.10 20.57 20.70
C ARG A 194 10.43 19.31 21.23
N VAL A 195 11.03 18.14 21.00
CA VAL A 195 10.60 16.89 21.64
C VAL A 195 10.89 17.03 23.14
N THR A 196 9.90 17.49 23.90
CA THR A 196 9.94 17.44 25.36
C THR A 196 9.12 16.25 25.82
N SER A 197 9.76 15.36 26.57
CA SER A 197 9.17 14.23 27.28
C SER A 197 7.95 14.65 28.13
N PRO A 198 7.02 13.72 28.42
CA PRO A 198 5.70 14.07 28.94
C PRO A 198 5.81 14.64 30.36
N GLN A 199 5.44 15.91 30.54
CA GLN A 199 5.13 16.47 31.85
C GLN A 199 3.69 16.99 31.89
N SER A 200 3.06 16.66 33.02
CA SER A 200 1.74 16.94 33.60
C SER A 200 0.77 17.93 32.94
N PRO A 201 -0.56 17.69 33.08
CA PRO A 201 -1.59 18.50 32.43
C PRO A 201 -1.67 19.94 33.01
N PRO A 202 -2.10 20.92 32.21
CA PRO A 202 -2.32 22.29 32.67
C PRO A 202 -3.57 22.39 33.58
N PRO A 203 -3.64 23.40 34.47
CA PRO A 203 -4.79 23.58 35.37
C PRO A 203 -6.02 24.09 34.60
N SER A 204 -7.19 23.65 35.05
CA SER A 204 -8.52 24.01 34.56
C SER A 204 -8.86 25.49 34.83
N PRO A 205 -9.57 26.19 33.92
CA PRO A 205 -10.06 27.54 34.17
C PRO A 205 -11.37 27.51 34.98
N ASP A 206 -11.47 28.45 35.92
CA ASP A 206 -12.58 28.65 36.85
C ASP A 206 -13.93 28.92 36.16
N CYS A 207 -14.98 28.33 36.73
CA CYS A 207 -16.37 28.64 36.46
C CYS A 207 -16.74 29.98 37.11
N ASP A 208 -17.14 30.96 36.30
CA ASP A 208 -18.09 31.98 36.73
C ASP A 208 -19.10 32.26 35.61
N SER A 209 -20.38 32.18 35.98
CA SER A 209 -21.53 32.57 35.16
C SER A 209 -22.16 33.81 35.79
N PRO A 210 -22.93 34.64 35.04
CA PRO A 210 -24.37 34.34 34.92
C PRO A 210 -25.01 34.74 33.57
N SER A 211 -26.13 34.07 33.25
CA SER A 211 -27.15 34.44 32.25
C SER A 211 -28.17 35.45 32.86
N PRO A 212 -29.27 35.97 32.22
CA PRO A 212 -30.10 35.38 31.14
C PRO A 212 -30.86 36.35 30.16
N SER A 213 -31.79 35.76 29.37
CA SER A 213 -32.92 36.32 28.57
C SER A 213 -32.63 36.51 27.07
N SER A 214 -33.42 36.09 26.04
CA SER A 214 -34.85 35.74 25.84
C SER A 214 -35.04 34.90 24.53
N PRO A 215 -36.24 34.36 24.16
CA PRO A 215 -36.46 33.24 23.21
C PRO A 215 -37.04 33.65 21.81
N PRO A 216 -37.71 32.77 21.02
CA PRO A 216 -37.13 31.93 19.95
C PRO A 216 -37.71 32.21 18.53
N LEU A 217 -37.02 31.79 17.46
CA LEU A 217 -37.63 31.64 16.12
C LEU A 217 -37.13 30.40 15.39
N SER A 218 -38.07 29.79 14.68
CA SER A 218 -38.06 28.51 13.94
C SER A 218 -36.98 28.38 12.86
N HIS A 219 -36.59 27.14 12.53
CA HIS A 219 -36.90 26.49 11.24
C HIS A 219 -36.12 25.18 11.04
N ALA A 220 -36.85 24.19 10.51
CA ALA A 220 -36.45 23.12 9.59
C ALA A 220 -35.08 22.43 9.77
N SER A 221 -35.11 21.14 10.03
CA SER A 221 -33.95 20.23 9.92
C SER A 221 -33.34 20.29 8.52
N PRO A 222 -32.05 20.61 8.35
CA PRO A 222 -31.37 20.49 7.07
C PRO A 222 -31.02 19.02 6.78
N PRO A 223 -30.75 18.65 5.51
CA PRO A 223 -30.36 17.30 5.14
C PRO A 223 -29.05 16.92 5.86
N GLN A 224 -28.95 15.65 6.28
CA GLN A 224 -27.72 15.09 6.85
C GLN A 224 -26.56 15.31 5.87
N ALA A 225 -25.77 16.35 6.12
CA ALA A 225 -24.48 16.51 5.52
C ALA A 225 -23.58 15.44 6.13
N HIS A 226 -23.26 14.40 5.37
CA HIS A 226 -22.15 13.52 5.73
C HIS A 226 -20.87 14.37 5.69
N HIS A 227 -20.49 14.92 6.84
CA HIS A 227 -19.24 15.66 6.98
C HIS A 227 -18.10 14.65 6.83
N ALA A 228 -17.37 14.71 5.72
CA ALA A 228 -16.14 13.95 5.55
C ALA A 228 -15.17 14.33 6.69
N VAL A 229 -14.76 13.34 7.48
CA VAL A 229 -13.73 13.51 8.50
C VAL A 229 -12.38 13.45 7.79
N PHE A 230 -11.71 14.59 7.69
CA PHE A 230 -10.33 14.64 7.20
C PHE A 230 -9.42 14.04 8.26
N VAL A 231 -8.80 12.91 7.95
CA VAL A 231 -7.80 12.27 8.80
C VAL A 231 -6.43 12.79 8.40
N GLU A 232 -5.78 13.50 9.32
CA GLU A 232 -4.42 13.98 9.14
C GLU A 232 -3.45 12.80 9.28
N CYS A 233 -2.68 12.51 8.23
CA CYS A 233 -1.70 11.43 8.27
C CYS A 233 -0.45 11.89 9.03
N ALA A 234 -0.19 11.26 10.17
CA ALA A 234 1.08 11.41 10.86
C ALA A 234 2.11 10.47 10.22
N LEU A 235 3.05 11.02 9.46
CA LEU A 235 4.27 10.29 9.10
C LEU A 235 5.18 10.32 10.33
N LYS A 236 5.47 9.14 10.90
CA LYS A 236 6.50 8.96 11.95
C LYS A 236 7.89 9.08 11.37
#